data_AF-A0AB74DY96-F1
#
_entry.id   AF-A0AB74DY96-F1
#
_cell.length_a   1.000
_cell.length_b   1.000
_cell.length_c   1.000
_cell.angle_alpha   90.00
_cell.angle_beta   90.00
_cell.angle_gamma   90.00
#
_symmetry.space_group_name_H-M   'P 1'
#
loop_
_entity.id
_entity.type
_entity.pdbx_description
1 polymer ?
#
loop_
_entity_poly.entity_id
_entity_poly.type
_entity_poly.pdbx_seq_one_letter_code
_entity_poly.pdbx_strand_id
1 'polypeptide(L)'
;GGPEAIAHAWRQIVMGDADVAVCGGVEGPIEALPIAAFSMMRAMSTRNDEPERASRPFDMDRDGFVFGEAGALMLIETEEHAKARGAKPLARLLGAGITSDAFHMVAPAADGVRAGRAMTRSLELAGLSPADIDHVNAHGTATPIGDAAEANA
;
A
#
# COMPACT_ATOMS: atom_id res chain seq x y z
N GLY A 1 -7.52 3.55 -0.22
CA GLY A 1 -6.16 4.15 -0.17
C GLY A 1 -5.51 4.20 -1.55
N GLY A 2 -4.29 4.76 -1.69
CA GLY A 2 -3.61 4.89 -2.99
C GLY A 2 -3.50 3.57 -3.79
N PRO A 3 -2.98 2.47 -3.21
CA PRO A 3 -2.91 1.17 -3.89
C PRO A 3 -4.26 0.61 -4.33
N GLU A 4 -5.31 0.85 -3.54
CA GLU A 4 -6.67 0.42 -3.84
C GLU A 4 -7.25 1.18 -5.04
N ALA A 5 -6.99 2.49 -5.15
CA ALA A 5 -7.36 3.28 -6.33
C ALA A 5 -6.69 2.75 -7.61
N ILE A 6 -5.41 2.35 -7.53
CA ILE A 6 -4.69 1.73 -8.63
C ILE A 6 -5.31 0.39 -9.01
N ALA A 7 -5.63 -0.46 -8.03
CA ALA A 7 -6.25 -1.77 -8.26
C ALA A 7 -7.65 -1.65 -8.91
N HIS A 8 -8.46 -0.66 -8.51
CA HIS A 8 -9.75 -0.40 -9.14
C HIS A 8 -9.62 0.10 -10.57
N ALA A 9 -8.69 1.03 -10.82
CA ALA A 9 -8.42 1.53 -12.17
C ALA A 9 -7.90 0.40 -13.09
N TRP A 10 -6.99 -0.44 -12.58
CA TRP A 10 -6.52 -1.63 -13.29
C TRP A 10 -7.67 -2.56 -13.66
N ARG A 11 -8.60 -2.80 -12.72
CA ARG A 11 -9.78 -3.64 -12.97
C ARG A 11 -10.68 -3.06 -14.05
N GLN A 12 -10.95 -1.75 -14.04
CA GLN A 12 -11.74 -1.08 -15.07
C GLN A 12 -11.11 -1.26 -16.46
N ILE A 13 -9.78 -1.13 -16.56
CA ILE A 13 -9.06 -1.33 -17.82
C ILE A 13 -9.13 -2.77 -18.30
N VAL A 14 -8.85 -3.75 -17.43
CA VAL A 14 -8.86 -5.17 -17.79
C VAL A 14 -10.27 -5.65 -18.16
N MET A 15 -11.31 -5.08 -17.56
CA MET A 15 -12.71 -5.39 -17.88
C MET A 15 -13.22 -4.68 -19.15
N GLY A 16 -12.44 -3.77 -19.73
CA GLY A 16 -12.83 -3.00 -20.91
C GLY A 16 -13.76 -1.82 -20.62
N ASP A 17 -13.89 -1.42 -19.35
CA ASP A 17 -14.70 -0.26 -18.94
C ASP A 17 -13.98 1.07 -19.24
N ALA A 18 -12.66 1.05 -19.41
CA ALA A 18 -11.83 2.20 -19.76
C ALA A 18 -10.56 1.79 -20.51
N ASP A 19 -10.08 2.63 -21.44
CA ASP A 19 -8.76 2.42 -22.09
C ASP A 19 -7.61 3.07 -21.31
N VAL A 20 -7.94 4.09 -20.52
CA VAL A 20 -7.01 4.95 -19.78
C VAL A 20 -7.65 5.36 -18.45
N ALA A 21 -6.85 5.41 -17.38
CA ALA A 21 -7.28 5.92 -16.08
C ALA A 21 -6.15 6.72 -15.40
N VAL A 22 -6.53 7.78 -14.70
CA VAL A 22 -5.66 8.47 -13.73
C VAL A 22 -6.00 7.93 -12.34
N CYS A 23 -5.02 7.43 -11.62
CA CYS A 23 -5.21 6.84 -10.30
C CYS A 23 -4.05 7.15 -9.35
N GLY A 24 -4.28 6.98 -8.05
CA GLY A 24 -3.29 7.25 -7.02
C GLY A 24 -3.94 7.76 -5.74
N GLY A 25 -3.18 8.50 -4.94
CA GLY A 25 -3.64 9.05 -3.67
C GLY A 25 -2.90 10.33 -3.29
N VAL A 26 -3.59 11.17 -2.53
CA VAL A 26 -3.04 12.38 -1.93
C VAL A 26 -3.46 12.40 -0.47
N GLU A 27 -2.51 12.65 0.40
CA GLU A 27 -2.72 12.97 1.81
C GLU A 27 -2.54 14.48 2.00
N GLY A 28 -3.45 15.08 2.76
CA GLY A 28 -3.51 16.52 2.94
C GLY A 28 -2.49 17.08 3.96
N PRO A 29 -2.55 18.39 4.25
CA PRO A 29 -1.75 19.04 5.30
C PRO A 29 -1.72 18.26 6.61
N ILE A 30 -0.57 18.26 7.29
CA ILE A 30 -0.50 17.80 8.68
C ILE A 30 -1.31 18.78 9.53
N GLU A 31 -2.49 18.32 9.93
CA GLU A 31 -3.41 19.07 10.77
C GLU A 31 -3.42 18.54 12.21
N ALA A 32 -3.72 19.43 13.17
CA ALA A 32 -3.71 19.09 14.58
C ALA A 32 -4.72 17.98 14.95
N LEU A 33 -5.87 17.93 14.27
CA LEU A 33 -6.92 16.95 14.56
C LEU A 33 -6.51 15.51 14.19
N PRO A 34 -6.02 15.20 12.97
CA PRO A 34 -5.42 13.90 12.65
C PRO A 34 -4.31 13.50 13.62
N ILE A 35 -3.37 14.41 13.91
CA ILE A 35 -2.27 14.15 14.84
C ILE A 35 -2.80 13.76 16.23
N ALA A 36 -3.76 14.52 16.76
CA ALA A 36 -4.38 14.21 18.04
C ALA A 36 -5.10 12.85 18.03
N ALA A 37 -5.84 12.54 16.98
CA ALA A 37 -6.56 11.26 16.85
C ALA A 37 -5.60 10.06 16.86
N PHE A 38 -4.54 10.09 16.03
CA PHE A 38 -3.57 8.99 15.96
C PHE A 38 -2.68 8.89 17.22
N SER A 39 -2.37 10.02 17.86
CA SER A 39 -1.68 10.04 19.16
C SER A 39 -2.53 9.38 20.25
N MET A 40 -3.84 9.68 20.31
CA MET A 40 -4.77 9.08 21.28
C MET A 40 -4.92 7.57 21.08
N MET A 41 -4.83 7.10 19.83
CA MET A 41 -4.83 5.67 19.51
C MET A 41 -3.47 4.98 19.78
N ARG A 42 -2.44 5.74 20.18
CA ARG A 42 -1.05 5.26 20.36
C ARG A 42 -0.49 4.59 19.10
N ALA A 43 -0.86 5.12 17.93
CA ALA A 43 -0.39 4.60 16.65
C ALA A 43 0.87 5.33 16.15
N MET A 44 1.14 6.54 16.66
CA MET A 44 2.31 7.33 16.30
C MET A 44 3.49 7.09 17.22
N SER A 45 4.70 7.19 16.67
CA SER A 45 5.93 7.19 17.46
C SER A 45 5.93 8.32 18.48
N THR A 46 6.45 8.06 19.67
CA THR A 46 6.63 9.03 20.75
C THR A 46 8.09 9.48 20.92
N ARG A 47 8.98 9.03 20.01
CA ARG A 47 10.41 9.32 20.02
C ARG A 47 10.71 10.74 19.53
N ASN A 48 10.30 11.72 20.32
CA ASN A 48 10.48 13.14 19.99
C ASN A 48 11.93 13.63 20.16
N ASP A 49 12.75 12.91 20.95
CA ASP A 49 14.15 13.28 21.21
C ASP A 49 15.11 12.88 20.08
N GLU A 50 14.70 11.97 19.18
CA GLU A 50 15.48 11.52 18.02
C GLU A 50 14.59 11.46 16.75
N PRO A 51 14.04 12.60 16.28
CA PRO A 51 13.01 12.62 15.25
C PRO A 51 13.46 12.01 13.91
N GLU A 52 14.74 12.18 13.54
CA GLU A 52 15.32 11.62 12.31
C GLU A 52 15.38 10.08 12.32
N ARG A 53 15.21 9.48 13.50
CA ARG A 53 15.23 8.03 13.71
C ARG A 53 13.89 7.48 14.15
N ALA A 54 12.83 8.30 14.20
CA ALA A 54 11.54 7.90 14.76
C ALA A 54 10.83 6.86 13.87
N SER A 55 10.83 7.05 12.55
CA SER A 55 10.30 6.05 11.61
C SER A 55 11.29 4.89 11.45
N ARG A 56 10.92 3.71 11.96
CA ARG A 56 11.79 2.52 11.97
C ARG A 56 11.01 1.21 11.76
N PRO A 57 10.43 0.99 10.57
CA PRO A 57 9.68 -0.23 10.30
C PRO A 57 10.52 -1.48 10.55
N PHE A 58 9.90 -2.50 11.14
CA PHE A 58 10.50 -3.80 11.48
C PHE A 58 11.65 -3.77 12.49
N ASP A 59 12.04 -2.60 13.02
CA ASP A 59 13.03 -2.48 14.08
C ASP A 59 12.50 -3.03 15.41
N MET A 60 13.39 -3.56 16.26
CA MET A 60 13.03 -4.11 17.56
C MET A 60 12.41 -3.06 18.50
N ASP A 61 12.84 -1.81 18.39
CA ASP A 61 12.43 -0.70 19.26
C ASP A 61 11.42 0.24 18.58
N ARG A 62 10.69 -0.26 17.56
CA ARG A 62 9.63 0.49 16.87
C ARG A 62 8.43 0.74 17.79
N ASP A 63 7.88 1.94 17.75
CA ASP A 63 6.81 2.37 18.67
C ASP A 63 5.62 3.06 17.99
N GLY A 64 5.61 3.11 16.65
CA GLY A 64 4.55 3.71 15.86
C GLY A 64 5.08 4.42 14.62
N PHE A 65 4.15 4.88 13.77
CA PHE A 65 4.51 5.57 12.53
C PHE A 65 4.82 7.05 12.78
N VAL A 66 5.52 7.67 11.84
CA VAL A 66 5.67 9.13 11.75
C VAL A 66 4.66 9.64 10.73
N PHE A 67 3.79 10.56 11.15
CA PHE A 67 2.77 11.12 10.27
C PHE A 67 3.42 11.96 9.17
N GLY A 68 3.00 11.77 7.92
CA GLY A 68 3.55 12.46 6.77
C GLY A 68 2.48 12.84 5.77
N GLU A 69 2.85 13.74 4.87
CA GLU A 69 2.02 14.15 3.73
C GLU A 69 2.70 13.74 2.45
N ALA A 70 1.91 13.37 1.46
CA ALA A 70 2.42 13.09 0.13
C ALA A 70 1.27 13.05 -0.88
N GLY A 71 1.61 13.21 -2.16
CA GLY A 71 0.71 12.92 -3.26
C GLY A 71 1.45 12.19 -4.36
N ALA A 72 0.82 11.14 -4.89
CA ALA A 72 1.32 10.43 -6.07
C ALA A 72 0.14 10.04 -6.94
N LEU A 73 0.22 10.41 -8.22
CA LEU A 73 -0.73 10.04 -9.25
C LEU A 73 0.02 9.38 -10.40
N MET A 74 -0.65 8.44 -11.07
CA MET A 74 -0.17 7.77 -12.26
C MET A 74 -1.26 7.71 -13.31
N LEU A 75 -0.82 7.73 -14.57
CA LEU A 75 -1.64 7.39 -15.71
C LEU A 75 -1.39 5.93 -16.05
N ILE A 76 -2.44 5.13 -16.08
CA ILE A 76 -2.39 3.74 -16.51
C ILE A 76 -3.31 3.57 -17.72
N GLU A 77 -2.93 2.71 -18.64
CA GLU A 77 -3.64 2.52 -19.91
C GLU A 77 -3.40 1.12 -20.46
N THR A 78 -4.22 0.70 -21.43
CA THR A 78 -3.97 -0.55 -22.15
C THR A 78 -2.64 -0.48 -22.92
N GLU A 79 -1.95 -1.62 -23.02
CA GLU A 79 -0.70 -1.70 -23.77
C GLU A 79 -0.89 -1.36 -25.26
N GLU A 80 -2.06 -1.69 -25.81
CA GLU A 80 -2.46 -1.33 -27.17
C GLU A 80 -2.57 0.19 -27.34
N HIS A 81 -3.30 0.87 -26.45
CA HIS A 81 -3.44 2.31 -26.48
C HIS A 81 -2.08 3.02 -26.33
N ALA A 82 -1.25 2.57 -25.37
CA ALA A 82 0.10 3.08 -25.19
C ALA A 82 0.95 2.97 -26.46
N LYS A 83 0.92 1.81 -27.13
CA LYS A 83 1.66 1.57 -28.38
C LYS A 83 1.13 2.44 -29.52
N ALA A 84 -0.19 2.56 -29.67
CA ALA A 84 -0.82 3.34 -30.72
C ALA A 84 -0.41 4.82 -30.69
N ARG A 85 -0.26 5.39 -29.49
CA ARG A 85 0.21 6.77 -29.31
C ARG A 85 1.74 6.92 -29.20
N GLY A 86 2.50 5.85 -29.37
CA GLY A 86 3.97 5.87 -29.28
C GLY A 86 4.52 6.11 -27.87
N ALA A 87 3.75 5.80 -26.83
CA ALA A 87 4.18 5.92 -25.45
C ALA A 87 5.20 4.85 -25.08
N LYS A 88 6.20 5.21 -24.26
CA LYS A 88 7.12 4.25 -23.65
C LYS A 88 6.58 3.84 -22.27
N PRO A 89 6.21 2.57 -22.04
CA PRO A 89 5.80 2.11 -20.71
C PRO A 89 6.94 2.23 -19.69
N LEU A 90 6.63 2.73 -18.49
CA LEU A 90 7.58 2.78 -17.37
C LEU A 90 7.60 1.45 -16.59
N ALA A 91 6.43 0.82 -16.46
CA ALA A 91 6.21 -0.45 -15.80
C ALA A 91 4.94 -1.11 -16.37
N ARG A 92 4.69 -2.36 -15.99
CA ARG A 92 3.46 -3.09 -16.34
C ARG A 92 2.76 -3.51 -15.05
N LEU A 93 1.45 -3.28 -14.98
CA LEU A 93 0.60 -3.71 -13.87
C LEU A 93 0.04 -5.10 -14.20
N LEU A 94 0.67 -6.13 -13.63
CA LEU A 94 0.36 -7.52 -13.99
C LEU A 94 -0.80 -8.11 -13.18
N GLY A 95 -1.03 -7.63 -11.96
CA GLY A 95 -2.10 -8.11 -11.10
C GLY A 95 -2.32 -7.19 -9.91
N ALA A 96 -3.48 -7.34 -9.26
CA ALA A 96 -3.81 -6.67 -8.02
C ALA A 96 -4.73 -7.54 -7.16
N GLY A 97 -4.52 -7.54 -5.84
CA GLY A 97 -5.36 -8.24 -4.87
C GLY A 97 -5.88 -7.30 -3.79
N ILE A 98 -7.17 -7.40 -3.48
CA ILE A 98 -7.80 -6.70 -2.36
C ILE A 98 -8.54 -7.73 -1.50
N THR A 99 -8.31 -7.66 -0.19
CA THR A 99 -8.99 -8.45 0.83
C THR A 99 -9.43 -7.56 1.99
N SER A 100 -10.12 -8.14 2.96
CA SER A 100 -10.44 -7.51 4.23
C SER A 100 -10.25 -8.53 5.34
N ASP A 101 -9.70 -8.08 6.47
CA ASP A 101 -9.47 -8.92 7.64
C ASP A 101 -10.78 -9.34 8.30
N ALA A 102 -11.82 -8.51 8.21
CA ALA A 102 -13.11 -8.69 8.89
C ALA A 102 -12.96 -9.01 10.40
N PHE A 103 -11.94 -8.43 11.05
CA PHE A 103 -11.52 -8.78 12.40
C PHE A 103 -11.72 -7.63 13.40
N HIS A 104 -11.03 -6.51 13.19
CA HIS A 104 -11.13 -5.32 14.03
C HIS A 104 -11.13 -4.05 13.15
N MET A 105 -11.69 -2.95 13.65
CA MET A 105 -11.86 -1.72 12.86
C MET A 105 -10.52 -1.09 12.44
N VAL A 106 -9.50 -1.18 13.30
CA VAL A 106 -8.20 -0.48 13.11
C VAL A 106 -7.01 -1.42 13.20
N ALA A 107 -7.13 -2.53 13.94
CA ALA A 107 -6.00 -3.41 14.20
C ALA A 107 -6.04 -4.55 13.17
N PRO A 108 -4.91 -4.88 12.53
CA PRO A 108 -4.86 -6.03 11.64
C PRO A 108 -4.98 -7.32 12.45
N ALA A 109 -5.39 -8.40 11.79
CA ALA A 109 -5.25 -9.73 12.36
C ALA A 109 -3.75 -10.05 12.48
N ALA A 110 -3.30 -10.44 13.69
CA ALA A 110 -1.88 -10.65 13.98
C ALA A 110 -1.23 -11.80 13.18
N ASP A 111 -2.05 -12.68 12.60
CA ASP A 111 -1.60 -13.82 11.80
C ASP A 111 -1.26 -13.45 10.34
N GLY A 112 -1.59 -12.23 9.87
CA GLY A 112 -1.27 -11.76 8.52
C GLY A 112 -1.99 -12.49 7.37
N VAL A 113 -2.79 -13.52 7.66
CA VAL A 113 -3.31 -14.48 6.66
C VAL A 113 -4.12 -13.79 5.55
N ARG A 114 -4.85 -12.73 5.90
CA ARG A 114 -5.71 -12.01 4.96
C ARG A 114 -4.92 -11.06 4.06
N ALA A 115 -3.84 -10.47 4.56
CA ALA A 115 -2.86 -9.75 3.75
C ALA A 115 -2.14 -10.71 2.80
N GLY A 116 -1.71 -11.87 3.30
CA GLY A 116 -1.10 -12.94 2.49
C GLY A 116 -1.97 -13.38 1.33
N ARG A 117 -3.28 -13.57 1.57
CA ARG A 117 -4.26 -13.88 0.51
C ARG A 117 -4.37 -12.79 -0.55
N ALA A 118 -4.23 -11.51 -0.21
CA ALA A 118 -4.21 -10.44 -1.19
C ALA A 118 -2.97 -10.57 -2.11
N MET A 119 -1.80 -10.85 -1.52
CA MET A 119 -0.56 -11.09 -2.27
C MET A 119 -0.69 -12.32 -3.18
N THR A 120 -1.15 -13.46 -2.65
CA THR A 120 -1.37 -14.69 -3.44
C THR A 120 -2.29 -14.42 -4.63
N ARG A 121 -3.43 -13.76 -4.41
CA ARG A 121 -4.36 -13.43 -5.50
C ARG A 121 -3.73 -12.52 -6.55
N SER A 122 -2.90 -11.56 -6.13
CA SER A 122 -2.21 -10.67 -7.05
C SER A 122 -1.22 -11.44 -7.94
N LEU A 123 -0.47 -12.39 -7.37
CA LEU A 123 0.45 -13.26 -8.10
C LEU A 123 -0.29 -14.20 -9.06
N GLU A 124 -1.41 -14.80 -8.62
CA GLU A 124 -2.25 -15.65 -9.45
C GLU A 124 -2.78 -14.90 -10.69
N LEU A 125 -3.27 -13.67 -10.51
CA LEU A 125 -3.72 -12.82 -11.62
C LEU A 125 -2.58 -12.42 -12.55
N ALA A 126 -1.39 -12.19 -11.99
CA ALA A 126 -0.19 -11.88 -12.75
C ALA A 126 0.41 -13.10 -13.48
N GLY A 127 -0.02 -14.33 -13.13
CA GLY A 127 0.58 -15.56 -13.64
C GLY A 127 2.02 -15.77 -13.14
N LEU A 128 2.34 -15.25 -11.95
CA LEU A 128 3.69 -15.31 -11.35
C LEU A 128 3.71 -16.25 -10.13
N SER A 129 4.90 -16.75 -9.82
CA SER A 129 5.21 -17.44 -8.57
C SER A 129 5.92 -16.51 -7.58
N PRO A 130 5.96 -16.83 -6.27
CA PRO A 130 6.72 -16.05 -5.31
C PRO A 130 8.22 -15.93 -5.64
N ALA A 131 8.78 -16.92 -6.34
CA ALA A 131 10.19 -16.92 -6.74
C ALA A 131 10.50 -15.91 -7.86
N ASP A 132 9.48 -15.38 -8.54
CA ASP A 132 9.62 -14.36 -9.57
C ASP A 132 9.67 -12.94 -9.00
N ILE A 133 9.57 -12.79 -7.66
CA ILE A 133 9.53 -11.49 -6.98
C ILE A 133 10.89 -11.15 -6.40
N ASP A 134 11.56 -10.18 -7.02
CA ASP A 134 12.87 -9.70 -6.57
C ASP A 134 12.78 -8.72 -5.38
N HIS A 135 11.65 -8.00 -5.25
CA HIS A 135 11.49 -6.94 -4.28
C HIS A 135 10.04 -6.80 -3.81
N VAL A 136 9.88 -6.59 -2.50
CA VAL A 136 8.62 -6.25 -1.85
C VAL A 136 8.76 -4.87 -1.22
N ASN A 137 7.97 -3.91 -1.69
CA ASN A 137 7.81 -2.62 -1.03
C ASN A 137 6.70 -2.74 0.03
N ALA A 138 7.11 -3.06 1.25
CA ALA A 138 6.21 -3.25 2.39
C ALA A 138 5.40 -1.97 2.74
N HIS A 139 4.28 -2.17 3.44
CA HIS A 139 3.52 -1.12 4.10
C HIS A 139 4.32 -0.48 5.23
N GLY A 140 4.95 -1.30 6.09
CA GLY A 140 6.02 -0.92 7.02
C GLY A 140 5.71 0.33 7.83
N THR A 141 4.77 0.22 8.76
CA THR A 141 4.30 1.39 9.53
C THR A 141 5.12 1.68 10.78
N ALA A 142 6.11 0.84 11.13
CA ALA A 142 6.80 0.92 12.41
C ALA A 142 5.87 0.71 13.63
N THR A 143 4.67 0.17 13.41
CA THR A 143 3.78 -0.22 14.51
C THR A 143 4.11 -1.65 14.94
N PRO A 144 4.10 -1.96 16.25
CA PRO A 144 4.43 -3.30 16.73
C PRO A 144 3.57 -4.40 16.11
N ILE A 145 2.25 -4.17 16.03
CA ILE A 145 1.26 -5.16 15.54
C ILE A 145 1.24 -5.19 14.01
N GLY A 146 1.27 -4.03 13.34
CA GLY A 146 1.18 -3.96 11.87
C GLY A 146 2.36 -4.63 11.19
N ASP A 147 3.58 -4.28 11.59
CA ASP A 147 4.79 -4.84 10.99
C ASP A 147 4.94 -6.34 11.29
N ALA A 148 4.48 -6.80 12.47
CA ALA A 148 4.49 -8.23 12.79
C ALA A 148 3.49 -9.02 11.94
N ALA A 149 2.27 -8.49 11.76
CA ALA A 149 1.28 -9.10 10.89
C ALA A 149 1.74 -9.14 9.43
N GLU A 150 2.37 -8.06 8.95
CA GLU A 150 2.93 -7.99 7.60
C GLU A 150 4.08 -8.98 7.38
N ALA A 151 4.98 -9.15 8.37
CA ALA A 151 6.07 -10.12 8.27
C ALA A 151 5.60 -11.58 8.29
N ASN A 152 4.43 -11.86 8.88
CA ASN A 152 3.83 -13.20 8.91
C ASN A 152 3.00 -13.55 7.65
N ALA A 153 2.72 -12.55 6.81
CA ALA A 153 1.79 -12.64 5.68
C ALA A 153 2.35 -13.44 4.49
#